data_AF-A0A7C5JW93-F1
#
_entry.id   AF-A0A7C5JW93-F1
#
_cell.length_a   1.000
_cell.length_b   1.000
_cell.length_c   1.000
_cell.angle_alpha   90.00
_cell.angle_beta   90.00
_cell.angle_gamma   90.00
#
_symmetry.space_group_name_H-M   'P 1'
#
loop_
_entity.id
_entity.type
_entity.pdbx_description
1 polymer ?
#
loop_
_entity_poly.entity_id
_entity_poly.type
_entity_poly.pdbx_seq_one_letter_code
_entity_poly.pdbx_strand_id
1 'polypeptide(L)'
;KEVAELLKMREKPLKVPLLITASKAVKALSDALGYSEVIERYNGKIIADSCLIVSPVEKWYKGIATNSGKASFYFSSAGLKVRLENTEKLILEAP
;
A
#
# COMPACT_ATOMS: atom_id res chain seq x y z
N LYS A 1 4.48 -10.86 -3.90
CA LYS A 1 5.01 -11.14 -5.25
C LYS A 1 4.57 -10.09 -6.26
N GLU A 2 3.30 -10.06 -6.70
CA GLU A 2 2.81 -9.15 -7.76
C GLU A 2 3.21 -7.68 -7.55
N VAL A 3 2.94 -7.13 -6.37
CA VAL A 3 3.33 -5.75 -6.02
C VAL A 3 4.82 -5.49 -6.19
N ALA A 4 5.69 -6.43 -5.80
CA ALA A 4 7.13 -6.27 -5.94
C ALA A 4 7.56 -6.27 -7.43
N GLU A 5 6.93 -7.07 -8.28
CA GLU A 5 7.22 -7.09 -9.71
C GLU A 5 6.76 -5.80 -10.40
N LEU A 6 5.57 -5.29 -10.05
CA LEU A 6 5.09 -4.00 -10.54
C LEU A 6 5.99 -2.83 -10.11
N LEU A 7 6.52 -2.86 -8.89
CA LEU A 7 7.46 -1.85 -8.42
C LEU A 7 8.78 -1.89 -9.20
N LYS A 8 9.31 -3.07 -9.53
CA LYS A 8 10.53 -3.21 -10.35
C LYS A 8 10.37 -2.64 -11.76
N MET A 9 9.16 -2.61 -12.30
CA MET A 9 8.88 -1.98 -13.61
C MET A 9 8.98 -0.45 -13.56
N ARG A 10 8.98 0.15 -12.37
CA ARG A 10 9.15 1.59 -12.21
C ARG A 10 10.64 1.95 -12.18
N GLU A 11 10.99 3.02 -12.86
CA GLU A 11 12.35 3.59 -12.84
C GLU A 11 12.70 4.25 -11.50
N LYS A 12 11.69 4.76 -10.78
CA LYS A 12 11.87 5.52 -9.53
C LYS A 12 10.94 5.06 -8.40
N PRO A 13 11.39 5.19 -7.13
CA PRO A 13 10.56 5.01 -5.95
C PRO A 13 9.31 5.89 -5.96
N LEU A 14 8.29 5.46 -5.21
CA LEU A 14 7.06 6.22 -5.00
C LEU A 14 7.36 7.47 -4.16
N LYS A 15 6.84 8.63 -4.56
CA LYS A 15 6.92 9.88 -3.77
C LYS A 15 6.03 9.85 -2.53
N VAL A 16 5.03 8.98 -2.54
CA VAL A 16 4.10 8.75 -1.43
C VAL A 16 4.32 7.36 -0.83
N PRO A 17 4.06 7.16 0.48
CA PRO A 17 4.28 5.87 1.10
C PRO A 17 3.27 4.83 0.60
N LEU A 18 3.75 3.64 0.26
CA LEU A 18 2.91 2.47 -0.03
C LEU A 18 2.78 1.60 1.21
N LEU A 19 1.56 1.44 1.72
CA LEU A 19 1.29 0.57 2.88
C LEU A 19 0.58 -0.70 2.44
N ILE A 20 1.20 -1.85 2.71
CA ILE A 20 0.66 -3.17 2.39
C ILE A 20 0.33 -3.86 3.71
N THR A 21 -0.94 -4.16 3.97
CA THR A 21 -1.33 -4.95 5.13
C THR A 21 -1.35 -6.43 4.76
N ALA A 22 -0.68 -7.27 5.52
CA ALA A 22 -0.64 -8.71 5.29
C ALA A 22 -0.59 -9.48 6.62
N SER A 23 -0.77 -10.80 6.59
CA SER A 23 -0.55 -11.61 7.80
C SER A 23 0.94 -11.69 8.14
N LYS A 24 1.28 -11.96 9.40
CA LYS A 24 2.68 -12.25 9.80
C LYS A 24 3.34 -13.34 8.95
N ALA A 25 2.59 -14.40 8.61
CA ALA A 25 3.10 -15.49 7.79
C ALA A 25 3.45 -15.02 6.37
N VAL A 26 2.59 -14.19 5.76
CA VAL A 26 2.84 -13.62 4.42
C VAL A 26 4.01 -12.63 4.46
N LYS A 27 4.14 -11.82 5.53
CA LYS A 27 5.31 -10.95 5.71
C LYS A 27 6.60 -11.77 5.81
N ALA A 28 6.65 -12.78 6.68
CA ALA A 28 7.83 -13.63 6.84
C ALA A 28 8.23 -14.32 5.52
N LEU A 29 7.25 -14.80 4.74
CA LEU A 29 7.51 -15.36 3.42
C LEU A 29 8.00 -14.29 2.43
N SER A 30 7.48 -13.07 2.50
CA SER A 30 7.93 -11.95 1.66
C SER A 30 9.36 -11.54 1.99
N ASP A 31 9.72 -11.53 3.28
CA ASP A 31 11.08 -11.28 3.76
C ASP A 31 12.03 -12.38 3.24
N ALA A 32 11.68 -13.66 3.41
CA ALA A 32 12.51 -14.79 2.98
C ALA A 32 12.72 -14.86 1.45
N LEU A 33 11.77 -14.35 0.66
CA LEU A 33 11.82 -14.36 -0.80
C LEU A 33 12.41 -13.08 -1.40
N GLY A 34 12.88 -12.13 -0.59
CA GLY A 34 13.47 -10.89 -1.09
C GLY A 34 12.46 -9.82 -1.54
N TYR A 35 11.15 -10.05 -1.31
CA TYR A 35 10.11 -9.12 -1.78
C TYR A 35 10.00 -7.89 -0.89
N SER A 36 10.25 -8.04 0.41
CA SER A 36 10.19 -6.92 1.35
C SER A 36 11.26 -5.88 1.04
N GLU A 37 12.49 -6.29 0.70
CA GLU A 37 13.57 -5.36 0.33
C GLU A 37 13.24 -4.57 -0.94
N VAL A 38 12.60 -5.22 -1.92
CA VAL A 38 12.11 -4.53 -3.14
C VAL A 38 11.04 -3.52 -2.76
N ILE A 39 10.06 -3.91 -1.96
CA ILE A 39 8.97 -3.03 -1.53
C ILE A 39 9.53 -1.82 -0.76
N GLU A 40 10.46 -2.03 0.17
CA GLU A 40 11.09 -0.98 0.97
C GLU A 40 11.92 -0.01 0.11
N ARG A 41 12.69 -0.53 -0.87
CA ARG A 41 13.45 0.31 -1.82
C ARG A 41 12.55 1.29 -2.59
N TYR A 42 11.30 0.92 -2.84
CA TYR A 42 10.33 1.74 -3.56
C TYR A 42 9.39 2.53 -2.63
N ASN A 43 9.81 2.81 -1.40
CA ASN A 43 9.05 3.58 -0.39
C ASN A 43 7.76 2.85 0.07
N GLY A 44 7.79 1.53 0.04
CA GLY A 44 6.73 0.68 0.55
C GLY A 44 7.04 0.10 1.93
N LYS A 45 5.99 -0.34 2.64
CA LYS A 45 6.11 -1.05 3.92
C LYS A 45 5.03 -2.10 4.05
N ILE A 46 5.42 -3.31 4.48
CA ILE A 46 4.49 -4.36 4.88
C ILE A 46 4.17 -4.24 6.37
N ILE A 47 2.90 -4.01 6.70
CA ILE A 47 2.38 -3.95 8.06
C ILE A 47 1.68 -5.27 8.36
N ALA A 48 2.22 -6.02 9.32
CA ALA A 48 1.68 -7.33 9.68
C ALA A 48 0.49 -7.21 10.64
N ASP A 49 -0.56 -8.01 10.40
CA ASP A 49 -1.74 -8.20 11.26
C ASP A 49 -2.43 -6.89 11.72
N SER A 50 -2.43 -5.86 10.87
CA SER A 50 -3.02 -4.55 11.19
C SER A 50 -4.06 -4.13 10.16
N CYS A 51 -5.13 -3.47 10.63
CA CYS A 51 -6.17 -2.91 9.79
C CYS A 51 -6.11 -1.38 9.86
N LEU A 52 -5.81 -0.71 8.75
CA LEU A 52 -5.59 0.75 8.77
C LEU A 52 -6.87 1.58 8.99
N ILE A 53 -8.04 0.99 8.74
CA ILE A 53 -9.35 1.63 8.92
C ILE A 53 -9.59 2.10 10.36
N VAL A 54 -8.99 1.42 11.35
CA VAL A 54 -9.11 1.82 12.76
C VAL A 54 -7.99 2.78 13.19
N SER A 55 -7.03 3.06 12.31
CA SER A 55 -5.96 4.03 12.55
C SER A 55 -6.42 5.44 12.14
N PRO A 56 -5.90 6.50 12.77
CA PRO A 56 -6.27 7.89 12.47
C PRO A 56 -5.58 8.41 11.20
N VAL A 57 -5.78 7.71 10.08
CA VAL A 57 -5.15 8.01 8.77
C VAL A 57 -5.51 9.42 8.29
N GLU A 58 -6.71 9.90 8.61
CA GLU A 58 -7.19 11.26 8.32
C GLU A 58 -6.34 12.37 8.96
N LYS A 59 -5.66 12.06 10.08
CA LYS A 59 -4.77 13.02 10.75
C LYS A 59 -3.40 13.10 10.09
N TRP A 60 -3.03 12.09 9.31
CA TRP A 60 -1.70 11.98 8.70
C TRP A 60 -1.71 12.33 7.22
N TYR A 61 -2.81 12.05 6.52
CA TYR A 61 -2.90 12.22 5.07
C TYR A 61 -4.19 12.91 4.66
N LYS A 62 -4.10 13.74 3.61
CA LYS A 62 -5.26 14.43 3.02
C LYS A 62 -6.05 13.56 2.03
N GLY A 63 -5.48 12.43 1.63
CA GLY A 63 -6.09 11.50 0.70
C GLY A 63 -5.30 10.21 0.58
N ILE A 64 -5.95 9.19 0.04
CA ILE A 64 -5.38 7.86 -0.18
C ILE A 64 -5.80 7.32 -1.54
N ALA A 65 -5.05 6.32 -2.02
CA ALA A 65 -5.46 5.48 -3.13
C ALA A 65 -5.37 4.01 -2.69
N THR A 66 -6.42 3.22 -2.94
CA THR A 66 -6.54 1.87 -2.40
C THR A 66 -7.22 0.93 -3.38
N ASN A 67 -6.85 -0.35 -3.35
CA ASN A 67 -7.54 -1.42 -4.07
C ASN A 67 -8.63 -2.12 -3.22
N SER A 68 -8.82 -1.67 -1.96
CA SER A 68 -9.79 -2.27 -1.04
C SER A 68 -11.09 -1.47 -1.03
N GLY A 69 -12.19 -2.12 -1.40
CA GLY A 69 -13.54 -1.52 -1.29
C GLY A 69 -13.88 -1.14 0.16
N LYS A 70 -13.46 -1.93 1.15
CA LYS A 70 -13.65 -1.62 2.57
C LYS A 70 -12.88 -0.37 2.97
N ALA A 71 -11.58 -0.29 2.63
CA ALA A 71 -10.80 0.90 2.93
C ALA A 71 -11.41 2.14 2.24
N SER A 72 -11.80 2.00 0.97
CA SER A 72 -12.41 3.08 0.21
C SER A 72 -13.63 3.67 0.90
N PHE A 73 -14.58 2.80 1.25
CA PHE A 73 -15.80 3.20 1.95
C PHE A 73 -15.50 3.93 3.26
N TYR A 74 -14.75 3.31 4.18
CA TYR A 74 -14.52 3.89 5.50
C TYR A 74 -13.72 5.19 5.47
N PHE A 75 -12.67 5.27 4.64
CA PHE A 75 -11.88 6.48 4.56
C PHE A 75 -12.61 7.61 3.83
N SER A 76 -13.48 7.31 2.87
CA SER A 76 -14.36 8.32 2.27
C SER A 76 -15.36 8.87 3.30
N SER A 77 -15.95 8.00 4.14
CA SER A 77 -16.85 8.42 5.22
C SER A 77 -16.13 9.22 6.31
N ALA A 78 -14.82 9.02 6.49
CA ALA A 78 -13.98 9.81 7.38
C ALA A 78 -13.51 11.14 6.76
N GLY A 79 -13.93 11.48 5.54
CA GLY A 79 -13.65 12.77 4.89
C GLY A 79 -12.32 12.83 4.12
N LEU A 80 -11.61 11.71 3.92
CA LEU A 80 -10.44 11.69 3.04
C LEU A 80 -10.84 11.72 1.56
N LYS A 81 -9.98 12.30 0.72
CA LYS A 81 -10.04 12.08 -0.73
C LYS A 81 -9.58 10.65 -1.04
N VAL A 82 -10.46 9.83 -1.60
CA VAL A 82 -10.18 8.42 -1.88
C VAL A 82 -10.21 8.16 -3.39
N ARG A 83 -9.17 7.50 -3.90
CA ARG A 83 -9.14 6.87 -5.22
C ARG A 83 -9.21 5.35 -5.07
N LEU A 84 -10.29 4.73 -5.52
CA LEU A 84 -10.42 3.26 -5.61
C LEU A 84 -10.05 2.80 -7.01
N GLU A 85 -9.06 1.93 -7.14
CA GLU A 85 -8.58 1.42 -8.44
C GLU A 85 -7.85 0.08 -8.26
N ASN A 86 -7.57 -0.64 -9.36
CA ASN A 86 -6.80 -1.88 -9.30
C ASN A 86 -5.32 -1.66 -8.90
N THR A 87 -4.69 -2.73 -8.37
CA THR A 87 -3.31 -2.70 -7.84
C THR A 87 -2.29 -2.21 -8.88
N GLU A 88 -2.41 -2.65 -10.12
CA GLU A 88 -1.49 -2.32 -11.21
C GLU A 88 -1.46 -0.82 -11.49
N LYS A 89 -2.63 -0.22 -11.77
CA LYS A 89 -2.73 1.22 -12.01
C LYS A 89 -2.30 2.03 -10.80
N LEU A 90 -2.69 1.62 -9.59
CA LEU A 90 -2.27 2.30 -8.37
C LEU A 90 -0.75 2.34 -8.22
N ILE A 91 -0.06 1.25 -8.55
CA ILE A 91 1.40 1.21 -8.46
C ILE A 91 2.05 1.96 -9.62
N LEU A 92 1.61 1.77 -10.86
CA LEU A 92 2.28 2.34 -12.03
C LEU A 92 2.01 3.85 -12.20
N GLU A 93 0.82 4.33 -11.84
CA GLU A 93 0.46 5.75 -11.97
C GLU A 93 0.78 6.58 -10.71
N ALA A 94 1.17 5.94 -9.61
CA ALA A 94 1.53 6.68 -8.40
C ALA A 94 2.73 7.63 -8.64
N PRO A 95 2.73 8.81 -8.00
CA PRO A 95 3.74 9.85 -8.23
C PRO A 95 5.15 9.46 -7.77
#